data_AF-A0A4Q6C923-F1
#
_entry.id   AF-A0A4Q6C923-F1
#
_cell.length_a   1.000
_cell.length_b   1.000
_cell.length_c   1.000
_cell.angle_alpha   90.00
_cell.angle_beta   90.00
_cell.angle_gamma   90.00
#
_symmetry.space_group_name_H-M   'P 1'
#
loop_
_entity.id
_entity.type
_entity.pdbx_description
1 polymer ?
#
loop_
_entity_poly.entity_id
_entity_poly.type
_entity_poly.pdbx_seq_one_letter_code
_entity_poly.pdbx_strand_id
1 'polypeptide(L)'
;MQSFLFGHTQTGLPIMGYRFGNSGPKVLVLGGVHGDEIEGVWAANGLLSSVQKKYDLNLQLVIVPMFNLDGILMKERRNASKIDLNRNLPTKDFTSVAATERYFPGHTANSEAENQALVSYLEKEKPKFILSLHSYKPMLNYNGDCKIEAEVISKHTGYIVTDSIGYPTPGSLGTYAGVELNIPTLTYEVERGLDQASVMKQVPAIIDGLRSAERFA
;
A
#
# COMPACT_ATOMS: atom_id res chain seq x y z
N MET A 1 -18.53 7.31 -6.26
CA MET A 1 -17.50 6.27 -6.51
C MET A 1 -17.39 6.06 -8.00
N GLN A 2 -16.16 6.05 -8.54
CA GLN A 2 -15.89 5.61 -9.91
C GLN A 2 -14.90 4.44 -9.83
N SER A 3 -15.27 3.28 -10.36
CA SER A 3 -14.32 2.18 -10.57
C SER A 3 -13.56 2.38 -11.89
N PHE A 4 -12.32 1.92 -11.93
CA PHE A 4 -11.50 1.92 -13.13
C PHE A 4 -10.51 0.77 -13.09
N LEU A 5 -10.01 0.41 -14.27
CA LEU A 5 -8.93 -0.56 -14.41
C LEU A 5 -7.61 0.13 -14.07
N PHE A 6 -6.98 -0.26 -12.96
CA PHE A 6 -5.69 0.26 -12.53
C PHE A 6 -4.55 -0.32 -13.37
N GLY A 7 -4.67 -1.60 -13.74
CA GLY A 7 -3.70 -2.33 -14.55
C GLY A 7 -4.11 -3.79 -14.68
N HIS A 8 -3.17 -4.64 -15.06
CA HIS A 8 -3.33 -6.09 -15.03
C HIS A 8 -2.18 -6.71 -14.25
N THR A 9 -2.48 -7.84 -13.62
CA THR A 9 -1.47 -8.73 -13.05
C THR A 9 -0.67 -9.42 -14.15
N GLN A 10 0.41 -10.09 -13.77
CA GLN A 10 1.27 -10.80 -14.69
C GLN A 10 0.54 -11.88 -15.51
N THR A 11 -0.49 -12.53 -14.96
CA THR A 11 -1.31 -13.50 -15.70
C THR A 11 -2.44 -12.85 -16.53
N GLY A 12 -2.59 -11.52 -16.44
CA GLY A 12 -3.63 -10.77 -17.15
C GLY A 12 -4.93 -10.56 -16.37
N LEU A 13 -5.00 -10.92 -15.08
CA LEU A 13 -6.17 -10.58 -14.25
C LEU A 13 -6.27 -9.07 -14.01
N PRO A 14 -7.48 -8.47 -14.01
CA PRO A 14 -7.64 -7.04 -13.82
C PRO A 14 -7.33 -6.60 -12.39
N ILE A 15 -6.53 -5.56 -12.25
CA ILE A 15 -6.31 -4.84 -10.99
C ILE A 15 -7.30 -3.68 -10.95
N MET A 16 -8.26 -3.74 -10.02
CA MET A 16 -9.33 -2.73 -9.93
C MET A 16 -8.98 -1.61 -8.95
N GLY A 17 -9.18 -0.37 -9.38
CA GLY A 17 -9.08 0.83 -8.54
C GLY A 17 -10.44 1.51 -8.37
N TYR A 18 -10.62 2.19 -7.22
CA TYR A 18 -11.86 2.88 -6.87
C TYR A 18 -11.55 4.32 -6.45
N ARG A 19 -12.15 5.29 -7.13
CA ARG A 19 -11.95 6.73 -6.90
C ARG A 19 -13.12 7.36 -6.15
N PHE A 20 -12.78 8.23 -5.20
CA PHE A 20 -13.69 9.02 -4.40
C PHE A 20 -13.19 10.47 -4.27
N GLY A 21 -14.13 11.40 -4.06
CA GLY A 21 -13.85 12.83 -3.96
C GLY A 21 -13.37 13.46 -5.27
N ASN A 22 -13.47 14.78 -5.33
CA ASN A 22 -13.05 15.62 -6.47
C ASN A 22 -12.30 16.88 -6.01
N SER A 23 -12.00 17.00 -4.72
CA SER A 23 -11.31 18.13 -4.09
C SER A 23 -10.25 17.64 -3.11
N GLY A 24 -9.31 18.53 -2.75
CA GLY A 24 -8.23 18.22 -1.83
C GLY A 24 -7.09 17.39 -2.44
N PRO A 25 -6.10 16.99 -1.62
CA PRO A 25 -4.92 16.28 -2.10
C PRO A 25 -5.26 14.87 -2.61
N LYS A 26 -4.48 14.42 -3.60
CA LYS A 26 -4.58 13.07 -4.14
C LYS A 26 -3.94 12.06 -3.21
N VAL A 27 -4.66 11.02 -2.85
CA VAL A 27 -4.18 9.97 -1.93
C VAL A 27 -4.38 8.60 -2.55
N LEU A 28 -3.36 7.75 -2.46
CA LEU A 28 -3.43 6.35 -2.89
C LEU A 28 -3.42 5.42 -1.67
N VAL A 29 -4.36 4.50 -1.60
CA VAL A 29 -4.37 3.39 -0.64
C VAL A 29 -4.19 2.08 -1.39
N LEU A 30 -3.18 1.31 -1.03
CA LEU A 30 -2.88 -0.01 -1.60
C LEU A 30 -3.12 -1.10 -0.56
N GLY A 31 -3.78 -2.18 -0.96
CA GLY A 31 -3.88 -3.41 -0.19
C GLY A 31 -3.41 -4.60 -1.03
N GLY A 32 -2.88 -5.63 -0.35
CA GLY A 32 -2.52 -6.88 -1.01
C GLY A 32 -1.37 -6.75 -2.00
N VAL A 33 -0.34 -5.98 -1.67
CA VAL A 33 0.93 -5.99 -2.43
C VAL A 33 1.60 -7.35 -2.27
N HIS A 34 1.58 -7.91 -1.06
CA HIS A 34 1.88 -9.31 -0.84
C HIS A 34 0.58 -10.12 -0.74
N GLY A 35 0.49 -11.23 -1.45
CA GLY A 35 -0.74 -12.03 -1.51
C GLY A 35 -1.00 -12.89 -0.28
N ASP A 36 0.01 -13.15 0.56
CA ASP A 36 -0.10 -13.89 1.81
C ASP A 36 -0.40 -13.00 3.04
N GLU A 37 -0.66 -11.71 2.83
CA GLU A 37 -0.96 -10.69 3.85
C GLU A 37 -2.43 -10.26 3.74
N ILE A 38 -3.34 -11.20 4.01
CA ILE A 38 -4.79 -11.02 3.81
C ILE A 38 -5.40 -9.92 4.67
N GLU A 39 -4.80 -9.61 5.82
CA GLU A 39 -5.25 -8.55 6.73
C GLU A 39 -5.19 -7.18 6.05
N GLY A 40 -4.17 -6.92 5.23
CA GLY A 40 -4.08 -5.69 4.43
C GLY A 40 -5.21 -5.59 3.39
N VAL A 41 -5.58 -6.72 2.77
CA VAL A 41 -6.72 -6.80 1.84
C VAL A 41 -8.05 -6.56 2.56
N TRP A 42 -8.24 -7.14 3.74
CA TRP A 42 -9.43 -6.91 4.56
C TRP A 42 -9.54 -5.45 5.02
N ALA A 43 -8.44 -4.85 5.46
CA ALA A 43 -8.38 -3.45 5.83
C ALA A 43 -8.75 -2.53 4.65
N ALA A 44 -8.20 -2.78 3.46
CA ALA A 44 -8.49 -2.00 2.26
C ALA A 44 -9.96 -2.13 1.81
N ASN A 45 -10.51 -3.35 1.82
CA ASN A 45 -11.93 -3.58 1.51
C ASN A 45 -12.86 -3.01 2.57
N GLY A 46 -12.46 -3.02 3.84
CA GLY A 46 -13.20 -2.42 4.93
C GLY A 46 -13.26 -0.90 4.82
N LEU A 47 -12.13 -0.27 4.46
CA LEU A 47 -12.07 1.14 4.11
C LEU A 47 -12.99 1.43 2.92
N LEU A 48 -12.85 0.70 1.81
CA LEU A 48 -13.68 0.85 0.61
C LEU A 48 -15.17 0.81 0.94
N SER A 49 -15.58 -0.20 1.72
CA SER A 49 -16.97 -0.37 2.16
C SER A 49 -17.47 0.80 3.01
N SER A 50 -16.60 1.36 3.86
CA SER A 50 -16.94 2.48 4.74
C SER A 50 -17.10 3.77 3.95
N VAL A 51 -16.14 4.09 3.07
CA VAL A 51 -16.18 5.30 2.25
C VAL A 51 -17.27 5.25 1.16
N GLN A 52 -17.66 4.06 0.72
CA GLN A 52 -18.79 3.88 -0.20
C GLN A 52 -20.14 4.20 0.46
N LYS A 53 -20.29 3.87 1.76
CA LYS A 53 -21.51 4.21 2.51
C LYS A 53 -21.61 5.71 2.79
N LYS A 54 -20.49 6.32 3.19
CA LYS A 54 -20.41 7.76 3.44
C LYS A 54 -18.99 8.24 3.13
N TYR A 55 -18.86 9.08 2.12
CA TYR A 55 -17.61 9.77 1.83
C TYR A 55 -17.61 11.14 2.52
N ASP A 56 -16.69 11.33 3.47
CA ASP A 56 -16.62 12.51 4.35
C ASP A 56 -15.16 12.89 4.61
N LEU A 57 -14.38 12.96 3.53
CA LEU A 57 -12.96 13.34 3.51
C LEU A 57 -12.76 14.37 2.39
N ASN A 58 -11.97 15.42 2.65
CA ASN A 58 -11.53 16.37 1.63
C ASN A 58 -10.28 15.85 0.91
N LEU A 59 -10.41 14.71 0.24
CA LEU A 59 -9.34 14.05 -0.51
C LEU A 59 -9.83 13.66 -1.91
N GLN A 60 -8.90 13.54 -2.85
CA GLN A 60 -9.07 12.76 -4.07
C GLN A 60 -8.50 11.36 -3.81
N LEU A 61 -9.31 10.50 -3.20
CA LEU A 61 -8.91 9.19 -2.71
C LEU A 61 -9.02 8.12 -3.80
N VAL A 62 -7.96 7.34 -4.00
CA VAL A 62 -7.95 6.11 -4.79
C VAL A 62 -7.62 4.93 -3.87
N ILE A 63 -8.44 3.88 -3.93
CA ILE A 63 -8.22 2.62 -3.20
C ILE A 63 -8.04 1.50 -4.22
N VAL A 64 -6.96 0.73 -4.07
CA VAL A 64 -6.68 -0.50 -4.82
C VAL A 64 -6.56 -1.63 -3.81
N PRO A 65 -7.64 -2.37 -3.52
CA PRO A 65 -7.67 -3.28 -2.36
C PRO A 65 -6.95 -4.62 -2.58
N MET A 66 -6.72 -5.00 -3.84
CA MET A 66 -6.11 -6.28 -4.23
C MET A 66 -5.13 -6.03 -5.36
N PHE A 67 -3.93 -5.54 -5.03
CA PHE A 67 -2.92 -5.17 -6.01
C PHE A 67 -2.31 -6.40 -6.70
N ASN A 68 -1.88 -7.39 -5.92
CA ASN A 68 -1.33 -8.66 -6.39
C ASN A 68 -2.41 -9.75 -6.39
N LEU A 69 -3.41 -9.63 -7.27
CA LEU A 69 -4.53 -10.59 -7.31
C LEU A 69 -4.07 -12.03 -7.55
N ASP A 70 -3.03 -12.23 -8.37
CA ASP A 70 -2.38 -13.52 -8.58
C ASP A 70 -1.88 -14.13 -7.25
N GLY A 71 -1.04 -13.38 -6.53
CA GLY A 71 -0.51 -13.80 -5.23
C GLY A 71 -1.61 -14.08 -4.20
N ILE A 72 -2.65 -13.24 -4.17
CA ILE A 72 -3.79 -13.40 -3.24
C ILE A 72 -4.52 -14.73 -3.50
N LEU A 73 -4.81 -15.04 -4.76
CA LEU A 73 -5.48 -16.29 -5.14
C LEU A 73 -4.64 -17.52 -4.80
N MET A 74 -3.31 -17.40 -4.93
CA MET A 74 -2.37 -18.46 -4.57
C MET A 74 -2.02 -18.51 -3.08
N LYS A 75 -2.44 -17.49 -2.29
CA LYS A 75 -2.02 -17.28 -0.90
C LYS A 75 -0.49 -17.21 -0.75
N GLU A 76 0.15 -16.57 -1.73
CA GLU A 76 1.60 -16.43 -1.83
C GLU A 76 2.01 -14.97 -1.69
N ARG A 77 3.14 -14.74 -1.03
CA ARG A 77 3.69 -13.38 -0.89
C ARG A 77 3.94 -12.74 -2.25
N ARG A 78 4.52 -13.52 -3.14
CA ARG A 78 5.05 -13.10 -4.44
C ARG A 78 3.94 -13.15 -5.49
N ASN A 79 4.13 -12.49 -6.63
CA ASN A 79 3.18 -12.57 -7.75
C ASN A 79 3.30 -13.93 -8.49
N ALA A 80 2.60 -14.08 -9.62
CA ALA A 80 2.66 -15.30 -10.44
C ALA A 80 4.06 -15.64 -10.98
N SER A 81 4.93 -14.64 -11.16
CA SER A 81 6.34 -14.84 -11.54
C SER A 81 7.24 -15.21 -10.36
N LYS A 82 6.71 -15.36 -9.14
CA LYS A 82 7.49 -15.55 -7.91
C LYS A 82 8.44 -14.37 -7.64
N ILE A 83 8.01 -13.15 -7.93
CA ILE A 83 8.72 -11.91 -7.60
C ILE A 83 8.02 -11.18 -6.45
N ASP A 84 8.81 -10.71 -5.49
CA ASP A 84 8.35 -9.81 -4.43
C ASP A 84 8.16 -8.40 -5.02
N LEU A 85 6.90 -8.02 -5.23
CA LEU A 85 6.54 -6.72 -5.82
C LEU A 85 7.04 -5.53 -4.99
N ASN A 86 7.26 -5.70 -3.68
CA ASN A 86 7.82 -4.68 -2.81
C ASN A 86 9.36 -4.77 -2.70
N ARG A 87 9.99 -5.44 -3.67
CA ARG A 87 11.44 -5.39 -3.93
C ARG A 87 11.75 -5.14 -5.42
N ASN A 88 10.73 -5.02 -6.27
CA ASN A 88 10.88 -4.87 -7.72
C ASN A 88 10.74 -3.42 -8.21
N LEU A 89 10.46 -2.43 -7.37
CA LEU A 89 10.33 -1.05 -7.85
C LEU A 89 11.67 -0.47 -8.35
N PRO A 90 11.67 0.47 -9.32
CA PRO A 90 12.87 1.01 -9.94
C PRO A 90 13.54 2.09 -9.07
N THR A 91 13.94 1.69 -7.86
CA THR A 91 14.72 2.52 -6.95
C THR A 91 16.21 2.51 -7.34
N LYS A 92 16.94 3.54 -6.93
CA LYS A 92 18.41 3.61 -7.09
C LYS A 92 19.14 2.52 -6.31
N ASP A 93 18.55 2.06 -5.20
CA ASP A 93 19.11 1.01 -4.36
C ASP A 93 18.73 -0.42 -4.81
N PHE A 94 17.94 -0.57 -5.88
CA PHE A 94 17.53 -1.87 -6.40
C PHE A 94 18.73 -2.80 -6.60
N THR A 95 18.55 -4.05 -6.21
CA THR A 95 19.52 -5.14 -6.44
C THR A 95 18.76 -6.40 -6.79
N SER A 96 19.32 -7.23 -7.68
CA SER A 96 18.78 -8.55 -7.98
C SER A 96 19.15 -9.61 -6.93
N VAL A 97 19.98 -9.24 -5.94
CA VAL A 97 20.41 -10.12 -4.85
C VAL A 97 19.40 -10.07 -3.72
N ALA A 98 18.82 -11.22 -3.39
CA ALA A 98 17.90 -11.36 -2.27
C ALA A 98 18.55 -12.12 -1.10
N ALA A 99 18.28 -11.68 0.12
CA ALA A 99 18.71 -12.40 1.31
C ALA A 99 18.08 -13.81 1.41
N THR A 100 16.85 -13.96 0.92
CA THR A 100 16.12 -15.22 0.84
C THR A 100 15.24 -15.25 -0.40
N GLU A 101 14.84 -16.45 -0.84
CA GLU A 101 13.92 -16.62 -1.98
C GLU A 101 12.57 -15.90 -1.78
N ARG A 102 12.14 -15.76 -0.51
CA ARG A 102 10.91 -15.04 -0.13
C ARG A 102 10.92 -13.59 -0.60
N TYR A 103 12.10 -12.96 -0.66
CA TYR A 103 12.28 -11.55 -1.03
C TYR A 103 12.88 -11.39 -2.43
N PHE A 104 12.76 -12.41 -3.29
CA PHE A 104 13.36 -12.36 -4.62
C PHE A 104 12.77 -11.20 -5.45
N PRO A 105 13.58 -10.19 -5.83
CA PRO A 105 13.12 -8.97 -6.47
C PRO A 105 12.93 -9.10 -7.97
N GLY A 106 13.30 -10.23 -8.58
CA GLY A 106 13.46 -10.35 -10.03
C GLY A 106 14.85 -9.93 -10.50
N HIS A 107 15.14 -10.19 -11.78
CA HIS A 107 16.46 -9.91 -12.35
C HIS A 107 16.67 -8.45 -12.73
N THR A 108 15.59 -7.72 -13.00
CA THR A 108 15.59 -6.32 -13.42
C THR A 108 14.49 -5.59 -12.68
N ALA A 109 14.73 -4.33 -12.30
CA ALA A 109 13.70 -3.52 -11.67
C ALA A 109 12.55 -3.23 -12.63
N ASN A 110 11.36 -3.04 -12.06
CA ASN A 110 10.10 -2.75 -12.75
C ASN A 110 9.76 -3.76 -13.84
N SER A 111 10.11 -5.03 -13.62
CA SER A 111 9.85 -6.12 -14.58
C SER A 111 8.40 -6.58 -14.54
N GLU A 112 7.73 -6.44 -13.40
CA GLU A 112 6.40 -7.01 -13.20
C GLU A 112 5.29 -6.07 -13.68
N ALA A 113 4.26 -6.64 -14.31
CA ALA A 113 3.12 -5.88 -14.84
C ALA A 113 2.42 -5.04 -13.75
N GLU A 114 2.30 -5.59 -12.54
CA GLU A 114 1.75 -4.88 -11.38
C GLU A 114 2.59 -3.64 -11.04
N ASN A 115 3.91 -3.79 -10.94
CA ASN A 115 4.82 -2.68 -10.63
C ASN A 115 4.81 -1.62 -11.74
N GLN A 116 4.77 -2.02 -13.01
CA GLN A 116 4.67 -1.10 -14.14
C GLN A 116 3.38 -0.27 -14.10
N ALA A 117 2.25 -0.89 -13.71
CA ALA A 117 0.99 -0.19 -13.52
C ALA A 117 1.07 0.84 -12.38
N LEU A 118 1.70 0.46 -11.25
CA LEU A 118 1.91 1.39 -10.13
C LEU A 118 2.83 2.55 -10.49
N VAL A 119 3.97 2.29 -11.12
CA VAL A 119 4.90 3.33 -11.58
C VAL A 119 4.19 4.30 -12.52
N SER A 120 3.48 3.79 -13.53
CA SER A 120 2.71 4.61 -14.48
C SER A 120 1.64 5.45 -13.77
N TYR A 121 0.97 4.89 -12.75
CA TYR A 121 0.00 5.62 -11.95
C TYR A 121 0.66 6.75 -11.14
N LEU A 122 1.78 6.49 -10.46
CA LEU A 122 2.49 7.48 -9.66
C LEU A 122 3.00 8.64 -10.51
N GLU A 123 3.54 8.37 -11.70
CA GLU A 123 4.00 9.38 -12.65
C GLU A 123 2.87 10.28 -13.16
N LYS A 124 1.73 9.68 -13.49
CA LYS A 124 0.58 10.39 -14.08
C LYS A 124 -0.24 11.14 -13.02
N GLU A 125 -0.57 10.47 -11.93
CA GLU A 125 -1.51 11.00 -10.94
C GLU A 125 -0.82 11.84 -9.87
N LYS A 126 0.45 11.57 -9.58
CA LYS A 126 1.28 12.29 -8.59
C LYS A 126 0.55 12.45 -7.25
N PRO A 127 0.20 11.34 -6.57
CA PRO A 127 -0.40 11.42 -5.25
C PRO A 127 0.50 12.19 -4.29
N LYS A 128 -0.12 12.81 -3.29
CA LYS A 128 0.55 13.56 -2.23
C LYS A 128 0.80 12.72 -0.98
N PHE A 129 0.12 11.60 -0.86
CA PHE A 129 0.29 10.64 0.23
C PHE A 129 -0.08 9.23 -0.25
N ILE A 130 0.67 8.23 0.24
CA ILE A 130 0.40 6.82 -0.01
C ILE A 130 0.25 6.11 1.34
N LEU A 131 -0.80 5.32 1.47
CA LEU A 131 -0.98 4.36 2.57
C LEU A 131 -0.94 2.94 2.00
N SER A 132 0.11 2.18 2.33
CA SER A 132 0.26 0.77 1.93
C SER A 132 -0.13 -0.14 3.09
N LEU A 133 -1.17 -0.93 2.92
CA LEU A 133 -1.72 -1.84 3.93
C LEU A 133 -1.10 -3.24 3.76
N HIS A 134 -0.33 -3.66 4.77
CA HIS A 134 0.43 -4.90 4.85
C HIS A 134 0.09 -5.67 6.14
N SER A 135 0.71 -6.83 6.35
CA SER A 135 0.67 -7.49 7.66
C SER A 135 1.99 -8.16 8.07
N TYR A 136 2.41 -7.87 9.30
CA TYR A 136 3.63 -8.35 9.91
C TYR A 136 3.55 -8.24 11.45
N LYS A 137 4.64 -7.88 12.12
CA LYS A 137 4.64 -7.38 13.49
C LYS A 137 3.97 -5.99 13.47
N PRO A 138 3.02 -5.72 14.38
CA PRO A 138 2.22 -4.50 14.34
C PRO A 138 3.07 -3.24 14.41
N MET A 139 3.06 -2.44 13.35
CA MET A 139 3.77 -1.17 13.29
C MET A 139 3.26 -0.25 12.18
N LEU A 140 3.63 1.02 12.29
CA LEU A 140 3.37 2.08 11.33
C LEU A 140 4.72 2.60 10.85
N ASN A 141 5.18 2.06 9.73
CA ASN A 141 6.47 2.41 9.15
C ASN A 141 6.33 3.58 8.17
N TYR A 142 6.93 4.73 8.49
CA TYR A 142 6.78 5.94 7.70
C TYR A 142 8.06 6.26 6.91
N ASN A 143 7.89 6.67 5.65
CA ASN A 143 8.95 7.21 4.80
C ASN A 143 8.53 8.59 4.28
N GLY A 144 9.37 9.60 4.50
CA GLY A 144 9.04 11.00 4.21
C GLY A 144 8.14 11.64 5.28
N ASP A 145 7.55 12.78 4.96
CA ASP A 145 6.74 13.59 5.90
C ASP A 145 5.34 13.01 6.10
N CYS A 146 5.22 11.84 6.75
CA CYS A 146 3.93 11.24 7.11
C CYS A 146 3.83 10.70 8.54
N LYS A 147 4.71 11.19 9.43
CA LYS A 147 4.70 10.78 10.85
C LYS A 147 3.42 11.21 11.56
N ILE A 148 2.82 12.34 11.20
CA ILE A 148 1.56 12.84 11.78
C ILE A 148 0.42 11.84 11.53
N GLU A 149 0.30 11.37 10.28
CA GLU A 149 -0.70 10.38 9.87
C GLU A 149 -0.50 9.05 10.64
N ALA A 150 0.76 8.63 10.79
CA ALA A 150 1.11 7.45 11.59
C ALA A 150 0.75 7.65 13.07
N GLU A 151 1.04 8.79 13.68
CA GLU A 151 0.70 9.08 15.09
C GLU A 151 -0.81 9.13 15.32
N VAL A 152 -1.59 9.61 14.36
CA VAL A 152 -3.06 9.55 14.43
C VAL A 152 -3.53 8.10 14.46
N ILE A 153 -3.07 7.25 13.55
CA ILE A 153 -3.44 5.83 13.54
C ILE A 153 -2.97 5.12 14.83
N SER A 154 -1.75 5.42 15.28
CA SER A 154 -1.15 4.85 16.50
C SER A 154 -1.98 5.13 17.75
N LYS A 155 -2.58 6.32 17.88
CA LYS A 155 -3.47 6.65 19.02
C LYS A 155 -4.69 5.72 19.11
N HIS A 156 -5.12 5.15 17.99
CA HIS A 156 -6.25 4.22 17.96
C HIS A 156 -5.80 2.78 18.20
N THR A 157 -4.64 2.38 17.66
CA THR A 157 -4.24 0.96 17.59
C THR A 157 -3.20 0.58 18.64
N GLY A 158 -2.49 1.56 19.19
CA GLY A 158 -1.33 1.36 20.07
C GLY A 158 -0.08 0.88 19.32
N TYR A 159 -0.08 0.86 17.99
CA TYR A 159 1.03 0.35 17.21
C TYR A 159 2.21 1.31 17.23
N ILE A 160 3.43 0.75 17.21
CA ILE A 160 4.65 1.55 17.21
C ILE A 160 4.78 2.35 15.91
N VAL A 161 5.20 3.61 16.02
CA VAL A 161 5.52 4.47 14.88
C VAL A 161 7.04 4.47 14.70
N THR A 162 7.52 4.12 13.51
CA THR A 162 8.96 3.98 13.24
C THR A 162 9.31 4.34 11.81
N ASP A 163 10.51 4.88 11.57
CA ASP A 163 11.05 5.10 10.23
C ASP A 163 11.82 3.88 9.68
N SER A 164 11.95 2.81 10.47
CA SER A 164 12.68 1.61 10.08
C SER A 164 11.91 0.33 10.40
N ILE A 165 11.87 -0.60 9.42
CA ILE A 165 11.38 -1.97 9.63
C ILE A 165 12.44 -2.88 10.29
N GLY A 166 13.66 -2.37 10.53
CA GLY A 166 14.77 -3.09 11.17
C GLY A 166 15.72 -3.83 10.23
N TYR A 167 15.54 -3.71 8.91
CA TYR A 167 16.46 -4.24 7.89
C TYR A 167 16.30 -3.51 6.55
N PRO A 168 17.29 -3.57 5.63
CA PRO A 168 17.20 -2.92 4.32
C PRO A 168 16.11 -3.52 3.42
N THR A 169 15.42 -2.66 2.67
CA THR A 169 14.39 -3.07 1.70
C THR A 169 14.61 -2.46 0.31
N PRO A 170 15.67 -2.86 -0.42
CA PRO A 170 15.89 -2.42 -1.79
C PRO A 170 14.67 -2.63 -2.69
N GLY A 171 14.34 -1.67 -3.54
CA GLY A 171 13.21 -1.78 -4.47
C GLY A 171 11.83 -1.73 -3.82
N SER A 172 11.72 -1.21 -2.59
CA SER A 172 10.44 -1.06 -1.89
C SER A 172 9.69 0.20 -2.27
N LEU A 173 8.38 0.21 -2.01
CA LEU A 173 7.52 1.37 -2.22
C LEU A 173 7.88 2.53 -1.29
N GLY A 174 8.28 2.23 -0.06
CA GLY A 174 8.76 3.22 0.91
C GLY A 174 9.98 3.96 0.39
N THR A 175 10.95 3.27 -0.20
CA THR A 175 12.11 3.90 -0.84
C THR A 175 11.69 4.65 -2.10
N TYR A 176 10.98 3.99 -3.02
CA TYR A 176 10.64 4.57 -4.33
C TYR A 176 9.81 5.85 -4.18
N ALA A 177 8.67 5.77 -3.51
CA ALA A 177 7.76 6.90 -3.36
C ALA A 177 8.20 7.84 -2.22
N GLY A 178 8.40 7.29 -1.02
CA GLY A 178 8.69 8.05 0.20
C GLY A 178 10.00 8.82 0.17
N VAL A 179 11.07 8.20 -0.36
CA VAL A 179 12.43 8.77 -0.34
C VAL A 179 12.78 9.40 -1.68
N GLU A 180 12.63 8.68 -2.79
CA GLU A 180 13.15 9.16 -4.09
C GLU A 180 12.22 10.14 -4.80
N LEU A 181 10.90 9.92 -4.73
CA LEU A 181 9.90 10.79 -5.35
C LEU A 181 9.35 11.89 -4.43
N ASN A 182 9.73 11.90 -3.15
CA ASN A 182 9.19 12.78 -2.11
C ASN A 182 7.64 12.72 -2.02
N ILE A 183 7.08 11.52 -2.13
CA ILE A 183 5.67 11.24 -1.89
C ILE A 183 5.58 10.50 -0.55
N PRO A 184 5.23 11.18 0.57
CA PRO A 184 5.13 10.55 1.88
C PRO A 184 4.35 9.24 1.82
N THR A 185 4.97 8.17 2.31
CA THR A 185 4.47 6.79 2.21
C THR A 185 4.45 6.16 3.59
N LEU A 186 3.25 5.79 4.03
CA LEU A 186 3.03 5.09 5.28
C LEU A 186 2.71 3.62 5.00
N THR A 187 3.57 2.73 5.46
CA THR A 187 3.30 1.29 5.50
C THR A 187 2.63 0.96 6.83
N TYR A 188 1.38 0.52 6.77
CA TYR A 188 0.64 0.02 7.92
C TYR A 188 0.77 -1.50 7.96
N GLU A 189 1.62 -2.00 8.84
CA GLU A 189 1.75 -3.41 9.17
C GLU A 189 0.67 -3.79 10.19
N VAL A 190 -0.46 -4.31 9.69
CA VAL A 190 -1.49 -4.90 10.55
C VAL A 190 -0.89 -6.12 11.27
N GLU A 191 -1.29 -6.37 12.51
CA GLU A 191 -0.85 -7.59 13.22
C GLU A 191 -1.28 -8.82 12.43
N ARG A 192 -0.29 -9.64 12.06
CA ARG A 192 -0.51 -10.82 11.26
C ARG A 192 -1.19 -11.93 12.06
N GLY A 193 -2.19 -12.58 11.46
CA GLY A 193 -3.01 -13.61 12.08
C GLY A 193 -4.27 -13.09 12.78
N LEU A 194 -4.53 -11.78 12.74
CA LEU A 194 -5.82 -11.25 13.22
C LEU A 194 -6.97 -11.79 12.38
N ASP A 195 -8.10 -12.06 13.02
CA ASP A 195 -9.33 -12.37 12.30
C ASP A 195 -9.90 -11.14 11.58
N GLN A 196 -10.74 -11.37 10.57
CA GLN A 196 -11.32 -10.29 9.77
C GLN A 196 -12.10 -9.27 10.63
N ALA A 197 -12.86 -9.70 11.63
CA ALA A 197 -13.62 -8.77 12.47
C ALA A 197 -12.70 -7.87 13.30
N SER A 198 -11.57 -8.41 13.78
CA SER A 198 -10.53 -7.66 14.47
C SER A 198 -9.83 -6.65 13.57
N VAL A 199 -9.54 -7.00 12.31
CA VAL A 199 -9.03 -6.04 11.31
C VAL A 199 -10.07 -4.95 11.01
N MET A 200 -11.34 -5.31 10.87
CA MET A 200 -12.41 -4.35 10.58
C MET A 200 -12.59 -3.31 11.69
N LYS A 201 -12.27 -3.63 12.95
CA LYS A 201 -12.26 -2.67 14.07
C LYS A 201 -11.18 -1.58 13.91
N GLN A 202 -10.18 -1.77 13.05
CA GLN A 202 -9.11 -0.81 12.80
C GLN A 202 -9.45 0.17 11.66
N VAL A 203 -10.52 -0.05 10.90
CA VAL A 203 -10.93 0.83 9.79
C VAL A 203 -11.18 2.29 10.22
N PRO A 204 -11.80 2.57 11.39
CA PRO A 204 -11.90 3.96 11.87
C PRO A 204 -10.54 4.64 12.03
N ALA A 205 -9.51 3.92 12.50
CA ALA A 205 -8.17 4.47 12.61
C ALA A 205 -7.60 4.86 11.25
N ILE A 206 -7.83 4.03 10.22
CA ILE A 206 -7.42 4.32 8.84
C ILE A 206 -8.11 5.59 8.33
N ILE A 207 -9.42 5.74 8.58
CA ILE A 207 -10.18 6.93 8.16
C ILE A 207 -9.65 8.19 8.84
N ASP A 208 -9.36 8.14 10.14
CA ASP A 208 -8.86 9.29 10.88
C ASP A 208 -7.41 9.65 10.44
N GLY A 209 -6.57 8.65 10.17
CA GLY A 209 -5.27 8.85 9.54
C GLY A 209 -5.38 9.53 8.17
N LEU A 210 -6.29 9.06 7.31
CA LEU A 210 -6.56 9.70 6.01
C LEU A 210 -7.08 11.14 6.18
N ARG A 211 -7.95 11.41 7.16
CA ARG A 211 -8.41 12.78 7.44
C ARG A 211 -7.24 13.71 7.79
N SER A 212 -6.25 13.22 8.54
CA SER A 212 -5.05 14.03 8.83
C SER A 212 -4.20 14.33 7.58
N ALA A 213 -4.27 13.48 6.55
CA ALA A 213 -3.62 13.69 5.26
C ALA A 213 -4.27 14.80 4.40
N GLU A 214 -5.41 15.37 4.82
CA GLU A 214 -5.98 16.56 4.17
C GLU A 214 -5.01 17.76 4.22
N ARG A 215 -4.04 17.74 5.14
CA ARG A 215 -2.99 18.77 5.26
C ARG A 215 -2.06 18.88 4.05
N PHE A 216 -2.01 17.87 3.17
CA PHE A 216 -1.15 17.88 1.98
C PHE A 216 -1.73 18.72 0.80
N ALA A 217 -2.79 19.48 1.07
CA ALA A 217 -3.45 20.38 0.12
C ALA A 217 -2.51 21.48 -0.41
#